data_AF-M3ADK7-F1
#
_entry.id   AF-M3ADK7-F1
#
_cell.length_a   1.000
_cell.length_b   1.000
_cell.length_c   1.000
_cell.angle_alpha   90.00
_cell.angle_beta   90.00
_cell.angle_gamma   90.00
#
_symmetry.space_group_name_H-M   'P 1'
#
loop_
_entity.id
_entity.type
_entity.pdbx_description
1 polymer ?
#
loop_
_entity_poly.entity_id
_entity_poly.type
_entity_poly.pdbx_seq_one_letter_code
_entity_poly.pdbx_strand_id
1 'polypeptide(L)'
;MTPMLYRFAPIALAAGLLAGCATNPAPGTPAATAAAEQRRQEARVANVQASVEEAPAWFTAPPMDGNSLYAPGTATSADMQMAMDKATLSAKRGLADTLKGSLSSKMKEFISESGSGEDPVITSESERITSNLITETSLAGYSRTQSKLVPQGSVYRAYVLLQYPIGNANRILMDRVKQDKVMESKLRASKAFQDLEQEIQAARK
;
A
#
# COMPACT_ATOMS: atom_id res chain seq x y z
N MET A 1 -17.25 39.50 -74.50
CA MET A 1 -16.39 39.67 -75.68
C MET A 1 -15.05 40.22 -75.22
N THR A 2 -14.02 39.35 -75.31
CA THR A 2 -12.57 39.59 -75.20
C THR A 2 -11.94 40.19 -73.93
N PRO A 3 -10.69 39.78 -73.64
CA PRO A 3 -10.14 39.61 -72.30
C PRO A 3 -9.02 40.62 -72.00
N MET A 4 -8.52 40.65 -70.75
CA MET A 4 -7.22 41.26 -70.47
C MET A 4 -6.40 40.34 -69.56
N LEU A 5 -5.37 39.79 -70.18
CA LEU A 5 -4.24 39.06 -69.60
C LEU A 5 -3.53 39.91 -68.52
N TYR A 6 -3.03 39.27 -67.45
CA TYR A 6 -1.61 39.38 -67.14
C TYR A 6 -1.08 38.34 -66.11
N ARG A 7 -0.04 37.63 -66.57
CA ARG A 7 1.14 37.10 -65.86
C ARG A 7 1.03 35.98 -64.82
N PHE A 8 1.63 34.86 -65.23
CA PHE A 8 2.29 33.85 -64.39
C PHE A 8 3.46 34.43 -63.57
N ALA A 9 3.58 34.02 -62.30
CA ALA A 9 4.86 33.69 -61.64
C ALA A 9 4.61 32.85 -60.36
N PRO A 10 5.32 31.71 -60.15
CA PRO A 10 5.17 30.80 -59.01
C PRO A 10 6.22 31.05 -57.90
N ILE A 11 6.17 30.27 -56.80
CA ILE A 11 7.19 30.08 -55.73
C ILE A 11 7.11 31.18 -54.64
N ALA A 12 7.07 30.91 -53.33
CA ALA A 12 7.93 30.03 -52.56
C ALA A 12 7.28 29.48 -51.28
N LEU A 13 7.49 28.18 -51.09
CA LEU A 13 7.44 27.45 -49.83
C LEU A 13 8.45 28.08 -48.84
N ALA A 14 7.99 28.81 -47.83
CA ALA A 14 8.84 29.20 -46.70
C ALA A 14 8.91 28.03 -45.72
N ALA A 15 9.74 27.04 -46.07
CA ALA A 15 10.25 26.04 -45.16
C ALA A 15 11.34 26.65 -44.28
N GLY A 16 11.34 26.28 -43.00
CA GLY A 16 12.53 26.32 -42.15
C GLY A 16 12.56 27.43 -41.12
N LEU A 17 12.19 27.07 -39.89
CA LEU A 17 13.11 27.05 -38.75
C LEU A 17 12.56 26.02 -37.74
N LEU A 18 12.64 24.74 -38.11
CA LEU A 18 12.75 23.68 -37.12
C LEU A 18 14.09 23.93 -36.42
N ALA A 19 14.08 24.64 -35.30
CA ALA A 19 15.21 24.69 -34.38
C ALA A 19 15.37 23.27 -33.80
N GLY A 20 16.06 22.43 -34.55
CA GLY A 20 16.45 21.09 -34.14
C GLY A 20 17.32 21.18 -32.90
N CYS A 21 16.95 20.42 -31.88
CA CYS A 21 17.73 20.15 -30.69
C CYS A 21 19.05 19.47 -31.07
N ALA A 22 20.09 20.23 -31.39
CA ALA A 22 21.43 19.68 -31.61
C ALA A 22 22.52 20.73 -31.34
N THR A 23 22.47 21.41 -30.21
CA THR A 23 23.63 22.15 -29.70
C THR A 23 23.86 21.73 -28.27
N ASN A 24 24.96 21.01 -28.03
CA ASN A 24 25.45 20.79 -26.67
C ASN A 24 25.92 22.16 -26.15
N PRO A 25 25.21 22.79 -25.19
CA PRO A 25 25.57 24.12 -24.70
C PRO A 25 26.92 24.06 -23.97
N ALA A 26 27.73 25.11 -24.13
CA ALA A 26 29.05 25.19 -23.49
C ALA A 26 28.95 25.10 -21.96
N PRO A 27 29.85 24.35 -21.29
CA PRO A 27 29.80 24.15 -19.84
C PRO A 27 29.89 25.50 -19.11
N GLY A 28 29.02 25.70 -18.10
CA GLY A 28 28.96 26.93 -17.30
C GLY A 28 27.96 27.99 -17.78
N THR A 29 27.28 27.79 -18.91
CA THR A 29 26.22 28.70 -19.39
C THR A 29 24.85 28.39 -18.77
N PRO A 30 23.93 29.38 -18.67
CA PRO A 30 22.54 29.14 -18.25
C PRO A 30 21.80 28.11 -19.12
N ALA A 31 22.16 28.04 -20.41
CA ALA A 31 21.63 27.01 -21.31
C ALA A 31 22.14 25.59 -20.94
N ALA A 32 23.39 25.46 -20.49
CA ALA A 32 23.94 24.18 -20.03
C ALA A 32 23.37 23.71 -18.70
N THR A 33 23.07 24.61 -17.77
CA THR A 33 22.38 24.27 -16.53
C THR A 33 20.95 23.84 -16.81
N ALA A 34 20.21 24.56 -17.66
CA ALA A 34 18.85 24.18 -18.06
C ALA A 34 18.82 22.80 -18.76
N ALA A 35 19.75 22.54 -19.68
CA ALA A 35 19.88 21.25 -20.35
C ALA A 35 20.28 20.11 -19.39
N ALA A 36 21.04 20.39 -18.33
CA ALA A 36 21.36 19.42 -17.29
C ALA A 36 20.16 19.11 -16.39
N GLU A 37 19.37 20.13 -16.05
CA GLU A 37 18.12 19.98 -15.29
C GLU A 37 17.07 19.20 -16.07
N GLN A 38 16.89 19.49 -17.35
CA GLN A 38 15.99 18.73 -18.23
C GLN A 38 16.37 17.25 -18.27
N ARG A 39 17.64 16.92 -18.50
CA ARG A 39 18.12 15.53 -18.45
C ARG A 39 17.89 14.86 -17.11
N ARG A 40 18.07 15.58 -15.99
CA ARG A 40 17.75 15.05 -14.65
C ARG A 40 16.26 14.78 -14.49
N GLN A 41 15.41 15.65 -15.01
CA GLN A 41 13.96 15.48 -14.96
C GLN A 41 13.50 14.30 -15.82
N GLU A 42 14.02 14.18 -17.04
CA GLU A 42 13.76 13.05 -17.93
C GLU A 42 14.20 11.73 -17.28
N ALA A 43 15.40 11.69 -16.70
CA ALA A 43 15.88 10.52 -15.96
C ALA A 43 15.00 10.21 -14.74
N ARG A 44 14.48 11.23 -14.01
CA ARG A 44 13.54 11.01 -12.91
C ARG A 44 12.23 10.40 -13.40
N VAL A 45 11.66 10.91 -14.49
CA VAL A 45 10.43 10.39 -15.09
C VAL A 45 10.62 8.94 -15.54
N ALA A 46 11.71 8.65 -16.24
CA ALA A 46 12.04 7.30 -16.69
C ALA A 46 12.21 6.32 -15.50
N ASN A 47 12.90 6.75 -14.43
CA ASN A 47 13.05 5.93 -13.22
C ASN A 47 11.71 5.64 -12.53
N VAL A 48 10.78 6.60 -12.50
CA VAL A 48 9.45 6.40 -11.94
C VAL A 48 8.66 5.39 -12.77
N GLN A 49 8.68 5.53 -14.10
CA GLN A 49 8.00 4.61 -15.01
C GLN A 49 8.53 3.17 -14.85
N ALA A 50 9.85 2.99 -14.91
CA ALA A 50 10.48 1.69 -14.70
C ALA A 50 10.11 1.08 -13.32
N SER A 51 10.08 1.90 -12.26
CA SER A 51 9.71 1.42 -10.92
C SER A 51 8.26 0.90 -10.83
N VAL A 52 7.34 1.43 -11.64
CA VAL A 52 5.95 0.96 -11.71
C VAL A 52 5.87 -0.33 -12.54
N GLU A 53 6.57 -0.39 -13.66
CA GLU A 53 6.59 -1.57 -14.55
C GLU A 53 7.27 -2.79 -13.90
N GLU A 54 8.33 -2.57 -13.15
CA GLU A 54 9.08 -3.63 -12.48
C GLU A 54 8.42 -4.06 -11.16
N ALA A 55 7.44 -3.30 -10.67
CA ALA A 55 6.69 -3.66 -9.47
C ALA A 55 5.93 -4.97 -9.71
N PRO A 56 6.05 -5.95 -8.81
CA PRO A 56 5.33 -7.20 -8.98
C PRO A 56 3.82 -7.00 -8.81
N ALA A 57 3.01 -7.74 -9.57
CA ALA A 57 1.55 -7.59 -9.54
C ALA A 57 0.93 -7.77 -8.15
N TRP A 58 1.47 -8.68 -7.33
CA TRP A 58 1.02 -8.91 -5.96
C TRP A 58 1.30 -7.73 -5.01
N PHE A 59 2.16 -6.78 -5.39
CA PHE A 59 2.42 -5.58 -4.60
C PHE A 59 1.34 -4.52 -4.83
N THR A 60 0.89 -4.37 -6.08
CA THR A 60 -0.16 -3.41 -6.46
C THR A 60 -1.56 -3.98 -6.27
N ALA A 61 -1.72 -5.29 -6.44
CA ALA A 61 -2.94 -6.04 -6.22
C ALA A 61 -2.64 -7.24 -5.31
N PRO A 62 -2.47 -7.02 -3.98
CA PRO A 62 -2.26 -8.12 -3.06
C PRO A 62 -3.45 -9.09 -3.10
N PRO A 63 -3.22 -10.39 -2.85
CA PRO A 63 -4.30 -11.36 -2.74
C PRO A 63 -5.33 -10.91 -1.71
N MET A 64 -6.60 -11.16 -2.00
CA MET A 64 -7.68 -10.99 -1.05
C MET A 64 -8.33 -12.36 -0.87
N ASP A 65 -8.19 -12.93 0.31
CA ASP A 65 -8.93 -14.12 0.71
C ASP A 65 -9.64 -13.85 2.04
N GLY A 66 -10.69 -14.63 2.33
CA GLY A 66 -11.48 -14.47 3.55
C GLY A 66 -10.78 -14.97 4.83
N ASN A 67 -9.58 -15.55 4.70
CA ASN A 67 -8.92 -16.31 5.76
C ASN A 67 -7.61 -15.67 6.21
N SER A 68 -7.10 -14.67 5.49
CA SER A 68 -5.80 -14.03 5.71
C SER A 68 -5.84 -12.56 5.31
N LEU A 69 -5.13 -11.76 6.10
CA LEU A 69 -4.82 -10.38 5.76
C LEU A 69 -3.47 -10.34 5.05
N TYR A 70 -3.39 -9.55 3.98
CA TYR A 70 -2.17 -9.35 3.23
C TYR A 70 -1.73 -7.90 3.32
N ALA A 71 -0.43 -7.70 3.49
CA ALA A 71 0.16 -6.36 3.55
C ALA A 71 1.42 -6.30 2.69
N PRO A 72 1.38 -5.57 1.55
CA PRO A 72 2.56 -5.29 0.76
C PRO A 72 3.39 -4.17 1.41
N GLY A 73 4.70 -4.19 1.22
CA GLY A 73 5.62 -3.14 1.64
C GLY A 73 6.79 -3.01 0.68
N THR A 74 7.30 -1.79 0.52
CA THR A 74 8.46 -1.49 -0.33
C THR A 74 9.39 -0.50 0.34
N ALA A 75 10.68 -0.61 0.05
CA ALA A 75 11.68 0.36 0.46
C ALA A 75 12.89 0.31 -0.47
N THR A 76 13.70 1.37 -0.41
CA THR A 76 14.99 1.44 -1.11
C THR A 76 16.15 1.59 -0.14
N SER A 77 17.32 1.07 -0.52
CA SER A 77 18.59 1.26 0.18
C SER A 77 19.77 0.98 -0.75
N ALA A 78 20.93 1.57 -0.50
CA ALA A 78 22.17 1.22 -1.18
C ALA A 78 22.68 -0.19 -0.82
N ASP A 79 22.31 -0.68 0.37
CA ASP A 79 22.55 -2.06 0.80
C ASP A 79 21.31 -2.93 0.61
N MET A 80 21.50 -4.12 0.04
CA MET A 80 20.42 -5.03 -0.32
C MET A 80 19.65 -5.55 0.89
N GLN A 81 20.35 -5.89 1.98
CA GLN A 81 19.70 -6.42 3.19
C GLN A 81 18.90 -5.32 3.89
N MET A 82 19.47 -4.14 4.01
CA MET A 82 18.79 -2.97 4.54
C MET A 82 17.54 -2.61 3.72
N ALA A 83 17.56 -2.76 2.39
CA ALA A 83 16.36 -2.57 1.57
C ALA A 83 15.26 -3.57 1.95
N MET A 84 15.61 -4.85 2.09
CA MET A 84 14.68 -5.92 2.49
C MET A 84 14.11 -5.71 3.90
N ASP A 85 14.94 -5.32 4.85
CA ASP A 85 14.51 -5.07 6.23
C ASP A 85 13.57 -3.87 6.32
N LYS A 86 13.89 -2.78 5.62
CA LYS A 86 13.02 -1.60 5.53
C LYS A 86 11.69 -1.92 4.85
N ALA A 87 11.70 -2.72 3.78
CA ALA A 87 10.48 -3.14 3.08
C ALA A 87 9.62 -4.05 3.98
N THR A 88 10.25 -4.96 4.72
CA THR A 88 9.57 -5.81 5.70
C THR A 88 8.94 -4.97 6.82
N LEU A 89 9.65 -3.97 7.33
CA LEU A 89 9.14 -3.05 8.35
C LEU A 89 7.99 -2.19 7.80
N SER A 90 8.07 -1.75 6.54
CA SER A 90 6.95 -1.08 5.86
C SER A 90 5.72 -1.97 5.77
N ALA A 91 5.89 -3.24 5.37
CA ALA A 91 4.79 -4.20 5.30
C ALA A 91 4.18 -4.48 6.68
N LYS A 92 4.99 -4.58 7.75
CA LYS A 92 4.51 -4.74 9.12
C LYS A 92 3.59 -3.60 9.58
N ARG A 93 3.92 -2.35 9.21
CA ARG A 93 3.08 -1.19 9.53
C ARG A 93 1.72 -1.30 8.85
N GLY A 94 1.71 -1.55 7.54
CA GLY A 94 0.45 -1.73 6.80
C GLY A 94 -0.37 -2.93 7.30
N LEU A 95 0.31 -4.00 7.75
CA LEU A 95 -0.36 -5.15 8.36
C LEU A 95 -1.03 -4.78 9.69
N ALA A 96 -0.35 -4.02 10.55
CA ALA A 96 -0.92 -3.55 11.81
C ALA A 96 -2.14 -2.66 11.58
N ASP A 97 -2.08 -1.75 10.60
CA ASP A 97 -3.21 -0.88 10.23
C ASP A 97 -4.40 -1.69 9.70
N THR A 98 -4.14 -2.66 8.82
CA THR A 98 -5.18 -3.53 8.26
C THR A 98 -5.81 -4.41 9.35
N LEU A 99 -4.99 -4.97 10.23
CA LEU A 99 -5.44 -5.77 11.37
C LEU A 99 -6.29 -4.92 12.32
N LYS A 100 -5.86 -3.69 12.63
CA LYS A 100 -6.65 -2.74 13.43
C LYS A 100 -8.03 -2.52 12.83
N GLY A 101 -8.08 -2.16 11.55
CA GLY A 101 -9.34 -1.94 10.83
C GLY A 101 -10.26 -3.16 10.88
N SER A 102 -9.72 -4.35 10.62
CA SER A 102 -10.47 -5.61 10.65
C SER A 102 -11.00 -5.92 12.05
N LEU A 103 -10.18 -5.79 13.10
CA LEU A 103 -10.57 -6.07 14.48
C LEU A 103 -11.61 -5.06 14.98
N SER A 104 -11.40 -3.76 14.72
CA SER A 104 -12.37 -2.72 15.05
C SER A 104 -13.71 -2.94 14.37
N SER A 105 -13.72 -3.32 13.09
CA SER A 105 -14.96 -3.59 12.35
C SER A 105 -15.71 -4.78 12.93
N LYS A 106 -15.01 -5.88 13.20
CA LYS A 106 -15.60 -7.08 13.84
C LYS A 106 -16.15 -6.79 15.24
N MET A 107 -15.40 -6.03 16.05
CA MET A 107 -15.87 -5.65 17.38
C MET A 107 -17.14 -4.81 17.30
N LYS A 108 -17.20 -3.85 16.36
CA LYS A 108 -18.40 -3.02 16.14
C LYS A 108 -19.60 -3.87 15.73
N GLU A 109 -19.40 -4.87 14.88
CA GLU A 109 -20.43 -5.84 14.49
C GLU A 109 -20.98 -6.59 15.72
N PHE A 110 -20.11 -7.11 16.60
CA PHE A 110 -20.55 -7.79 17.83
C PHE A 110 -21.34 -6.89 18.77
N ILE A 111 -20.90 -5.64 18.98
CA ILE A 111 -21.61 -4.65 19.81
C ILE A 111 -22.99 -4.34 19.19
N SER A 112 -23.05 -4.20 17.87
CA SER A 112 -24.31 -3.93 17.16
C SER A 112 -25.29 -5.08 17.32
N GLU A 113 -24.84 -6.32 17.13
CA GLU A 113 -25.68 -7.51 17.28
C GLU A 113 -26.12 -7.77 18.73
N SER A 114 -25.33 -7.35 19.72
CA SER A 114 -25.71 -7.47 21.12
C SER A 114 -26.73 -6.41 21.59
N GLY A 115 -27.12 -5.47 20.72
CA GLY A 115 -27.99 -4.35 21.06
C GLY A 115 -27.34 -3.32 21.98
N SER A 116 -26.00 -3.34 22.13
CA SER A 116 -25.24 -2.43 23.00
C SER A 116 -24.54 -1.30 22.23
N GLY A 117 -24.92 -1.08 20.96
CA GLY A 117 -24.30 -0.14 20.02
C GLY A 117 -24.27 1.33 20.47
N GLU A 118 -25.20 1.73 21.33
CA GLU A 118 -25.34 3.11 21.80
C GLU A 118 -24.68 3.36 23.17
N ASP A 119 -24.12 2.32 23.81
CA ASP A 119 -23.48 2.46 25.12
C ASP A 119 -22.06 3.05 24.96
N PRO A 120 -21.82 4.30 25.44
CA PRO A 120 -20.52 4.95 25.28
C PRO A 120 -19.39 4.21 26.00
N VAL A 121 -19.69 3.52 27.11
CA VAL A 121 -18.71 2.75 27.87
C VAL A 121 -18.25 1.55 27.06
N ILE A 122 -19.18 0.85 26.39
CA ILE A 122 -18.87 -0.29 25.53
C ILE A 122 -18.04 0.15 24.32
N THR A 123 -18.37 1.31 23.75
CA THR A 123 -17.59 1.89 22.64
C THR A 123 -16.14 2.18 23.08
N SER A 124 -15.94 2.85 24.21
CA SER A 124 -14.59 3.17 24.71
C SER A 124 -13.78 1.94 25.09
N GLU A 125 -14.41 0.94 25.72
CA GLU A 125 -13.73 -0.31 26.09
C GLU A 125 -13.33 -1.13 24.86
N SER A 126 -14.17 -1.12 23.82
CA SER A 126 -13.89 -1.79 22.55
C SER A 126 -12.69 -1.20 21.81
N GLU A 127 -12.59 0.12 21.78
CA GLU A 127 -11.42 0.83 21.25
C GLU A 127 -10.16 0.52 22.06
N ARG A 128 -10.28 0.53 23.40
CA ARG A 128 -9.17 0.20 24.32
C ARG A 128 -8.66 -1.22 24.11
N ILE A 129 -9.55 -2.21 24.02
CA ILE A 129 -9.20 -3.62 23.76
C ILE A 129 -8.48 -3.76 22.42
N THR A 130 -9.04 -3.17 21.36
CA THR A 130 -8.45 -3.27 20.02
C THR A 130 -7.07 -2.62 19.98
N SER A 131 -6.92 -1.43 20.58
CA SER A 131 -5.65 -0.69 20.64
C SER A 131 -4.57 -1.43 21.44
N ASN A 132 -4.92 -1.94 22.62
CA ASN A 132 -4.01 -2.72 23.45
C ASN A 132 -3.55 -3.98 22.72
N LEU A 133 -4.46 -4.63 21.99
CA LEU A 133 -4.14 -5.86 21.31
C LEU A 133 -3.10 -5.68 20.20
N ILE A 134 -3.17 -4.58 19.46
CA ILE A 134 -2.17 -4.24 18.43
C ILE A 134 -0.83 -3.89 19.06
N THR A 135 -0.85 -3.25 20.24
CA THR A 135 0.36 -2.82 20.95
C THR A 135 1.08 -3.99 21.63
N GLU A 136 0.32 -4.90 22.25
CA GLU A 136 0.82 -6.10 22.94
C GLU A 136 1.21 -7.21 21.95
N THR A 137 0.48 -7.32 20.84
CA THR A 137 0.83 -8.26 19.77
C THR A 137 1.95 -7.66 18.94
N SER A 138 3.21 -7.89 19.34
CA SER A 138 4.26 -8.13 18.34
C SER A 138 3.62 -9.10 17.36
N LEU A 139 3.48 -8.74 16.07
CA LEU A 139 2.70 -9.43 15.04
C LEU A 139 3.16 -10.90 14.82
N ALA A 140 3.19 -11.71 15.86
CA ALA A 140 3.57 -13.10 15.87
C ALA A 140 2.49 -13.84 15.08
N GLY A 141 2.93 -14.62 14.11
CA GLY A 141 2.04 -15.33 13.19
C GLY A 141 1.88 -14.69 11.82
N TYR A 142 2.53 -13.56 11.50
CA TYR A 142 2.72 -13.23 10.07
C TYR A 142 3.77 -14.15 9.45
N SER A 143 3.63 -14.42 8.16
CA SER A 143 4.66 -15.05 7.33
C SER A 143 4.98 -14.16 6.13
N ARG A 144 6.21 -14.23 5.63
CA ARG A 144 6.59 -13.57 4.38
C ARG A 144 6.31 -14.52 3.23
N THR A 145 5.26 -14.26 2.47
CA THR A 145 4.86 -15.13 1.35
C THR A 145 5.62 -14.81 0.08
N GLN A 146 5.91 -13.54 -0.17
CA GLN A 146 6.61 -13.11 -1.39
C GLN A 146 7.64 -12.02 -1.10
N SER A 147 8.68 -11.99 -1.91
CA SER A 147 9.64 -10.90 -1.94
C SER A 147 10.30 -10.77 -3.32
N LYS A 148 10.59 -9.54 -3.73
CA LYS A 148 11.31 -9.23 -4.97
C LYS A 148 12.30 -8.11 -4.72
N LEU A 149 13.51 -8.24 -5.26
CA LEU A 149 14.52 -7.18 -5.31
C LEU A 149 14.68 -6.71 -6.74
N VAL A 150 14.79 -5.40 -6.91
CA VAL A 150 14.89 -4.73 -8.20
C VAL A 150 16.00 -3.66 -8.11
N PRO A 151 16.98 -3.66 -9.01
CA PRO A 151 17.96 -2.58 -9.08
C PRO A 151 17.30 -1.30 -9.59
N GLN A 152 17.47 -0.18 -8.89
CA GLN A 152 16.93 1.11 -9.29
C GLN A 152 18.05 2.17 -9.24
N GLY A 153 18.74 2.38 -10.35
CA GLY A 153 19.90 3.28 -10.42
C GLY A 153 21.03 2.78 -9.52
N SER A 154 21.37 3.55 -8.48
CA SER A 154 22.44 3.21 -7.52
C SER A 154 21.94 2.56 -6.23
N VAL A 155 20.65 2.20 -6.15
CA VAL A 155 20.04 1.59 -4.96
C VAL A 155 19.29 0.32 -5.32
N TYR A 156 19.07 -0.52 -4.32
CA TYR A 156 18.15 -1.66 -4.40
C TYR A 156 16.77 -1.22 -3.93
N ARG A 157 15.74 -1.58 -4.69
CA ARG A 157 14.35 -1.55 -4.25
C ARG A 157 13.92 -2.96 -3.86
N ALA A 158 13.41 -3.11 -2.66
CA ALA A 158 12.79 -4.33 -2.19
C ALA A 158 11.26 -4.18 -2.17
N TYR A 159 10.58 -5.26 -2.51
CA TYR A 159 9.15 -5.48 -2.34
C TYR A 159 8.97 -6.70 -1.45
N VAL A 160 8.06 -6.65 -0.50
CA VAL A 160 7.74 -7.73 0.43
C VAL A 160 6.23 -7.84 0.57
N LEU A 161 5.71 -9.06 0.63
CA LEU A 161 4.33 -9.36 0.97
C LEU A 161 4.30 -10.16 2.27
N LEU A 162 3.58 -9.64 3.26
CA LEU A 162 3.27 -10.37 4.48
C LEU A 162 1.84 -10.92 4.42
N GLN A 163 1.66 -12.11 4.97
CA GLN A 163 0.36 -12.76 5.18
C GLN A 163 0.15 -13.00 6.67
N TYR A 164 -1.04 -12.67 7.18
CA TYR A 164 -1.46 -12.95 8.55
C TYR A 164 -2.79 -13.72 8.55
N PRO A 165 -2.83 -14.95 9.07
CA PRO A 165 -4.08 -15.72 9.14
C PRO A 165 -5.10 -15.08 10.09
N ILE A 166 -6.32 -14.81 9.60
CA ILE A 166 -7.40 -14.16 10.36
C ILE A 166 -7.88 -15.03 11.53
N GLY A 167 -7.80 -16.36 11.42
CA GLY A 167 -8.15 -17.26 12.53
C GLY A 167 -7.35 -16.97 13.81
N ASN A 168 -6.07 -16.58 13.68
CA ASN A 168 -5.25 -16.17 14.81
C ASN A 168 -5.73 -14.84 15.41
N ALA A 169 -6.09 -13.87 14.57
CA ALA A 169 -6.59 -12.56 15.00
C ALA A 169 -7.91 -12.70 15.78
N ASN A 170 -8.85 -13.50 15.27
CA ASN A 170 -10.15 -13.72 15.91
C ASN A 170 -10.00 -14.37 17.28
N ARG A 171 -9.14 -15.40 17.40
CA ARG A 171 -8.87 -16.07 18.68
C ARG A 171 -8.34 -15.09 19.72
N ILE A 172 -7.33 -14.31 19.32
CA ILE A 172 -6.67 -13.34 20.20
C ILE A 172 -7.66 -12.25 20.65
N LEU A 173 -8.54 -11.79 19.74
CA LEU A 173 -9.62 -10.85 20.08
C LEU A 173 -10.58 -11.44 21.12
N MET A 174 -11.03 -12.69 20.93
CA MET A 174 -11.96 -13.35 21.86
C MET A 174 -11.35 -13.59 23.23
N ASP A 175 -10.09 -13.99 23.29
CA ASP A 175 -9.38 -14.14 24.55
C ASP A 175 -9.35 -12.80 25.32
N ARG A 176 -9.15 -11.67 24.61
CA ARG A 176 -9.16 -10.34 25.26
C ARG A 176 -10.55 -9.87 25.66
N VAL A 177 -11.58 -10.14 24.85
CA VAL A 177 -12.98 -9.83 25.21
C VAL A 177 -13.40 -10.62 26.46
N LYS A 178 -13.05 -11.89 26.57
CA LYS A 178 -13.35 -12.72 27.75
C LYS A 178 -12.61 -12.27 29.01
N GLN A 179 -11.42 -11.70 28.87
CA GLN A 179 -10.70 -11.11 30.00
C GLN A 179 -11.36 -9.82 30.51
N ASP A 180 -12.14 -9.14 29.66
CA ASP A 180 -12.87 -7.93 30.02
C ASP A 180 -14.30 -8.26 30.46
N LYS A 181 -14.56 -8.19 31.77
CA LYS A 181 -15.87 -8.56 32.36
C LYS A 181 -17.05 -7.77 31.80
N VAL A 182 -16.84 -6.50 31.44
CA VAL A 182 -17.91 -5.65 30.92
C VAL A 182 -18.26 -6.12 29.52
N MET A 183 -17.26 -6.29 28.66
CA MET A 183 -17.45 -6.75 27.28
C MET A 183 -17.97 -8.19 27.22
N GLU A 184 -17.42 -9.10 28.01
CA GLU A 184 -17.90 -10.50 28.08
C GLU A 184 -19.39 -10.55 28.43
N SER A 185 -19.82 -9.82 29.47
CA SER A 185 -21.21 -9.85 29.93
C SER A 185 -22.21 -9.40 28.87
N LYS A 186 -21.81 -8.45 28.03
CA LYS A 186 -22.64 -7.83 26.99
C LYS A 186 -22.61 -8.59 25.68
N LEU A 187 -21.46 -9.15 25.30
CA LEU A 187 -21.27 -9.78 24.00
C LEU A 187 -21.54 -11.29 23.98
N ARG A 188 -21.41 -11.99 25.11
CA ARG A 188 -21.55 -13.47 25.19
C ARG A 188 -22.88 -14.05 24.69
N ALA A 189 -23.93 -13.24 24.72
CA ALA A 189 -25.26 -13.64 24.30
C ALA A 189 -25.51 -13.40 22.80
N SER A 190 -24.63 -12.66 22.12
CA SER A 190 -24.77 -12.43 20.67
C SER A 190 -24.48 -13.70 19.88
N LYS A 191 -25.21 -13.88 18.79
CA LYS A 191 -25.06 -15.06 17.94
C LYS A 191 -23.68 -15.10 17.28
N ALA A 192 -23.18 -14.00 16.73
CA ALA A 192 -21.86 -13.99 16.12
C ALA A 192 -20.73 -14.31 17.11
N PHE A 193 -20.86 -13.91 18.39
CA PHE A 193 -19.88 -14.30 19.42
C PHE A 193 -19.91 -15.81 19.71
N GLN A 194 -21.10 -16.41 19.76
CA GLN A 194 -21.27 -17.85 19.98
C GLN A 194 -20.77 -18.69 18.80
N ASP A 195 -21.10 -18.27 17.57
CA ASP A 195 -20.68 -18.94 16.34
C ASP A 195 -19.14 -18.90 16.22
N LEU A 196 -18.52 -17.73 16.48
CA LEU A 196 -17.08 -17.59 16.46
C LEU A 196 -16.37 -18.41 17.56
N GLU A 197 -16.96 -18.49 18.75
CA GLU A 197 -16.43 -19.36 19.82
C GLU A 197 -16.43 -20.82 19.37
N GLN A 198 -17.52 -21.28 18.74
CA GLN A 198 -17.61 -22.65 18.23
C GLN A 198 -16.55 -22.93 17.15
N GLU A 199 -16.34 -22.00 16.23
CA GLU A 199 -15.28 -22.11 15.20
C GLU A 199 -13.89 -22.21 15.84
N ILE A 200 -13.59 -21.35 16.81
CA ILE A 200 -12.29 -21.37 17.52
C ILE A 200 -12.10 -22.69 18.27
N GLN A 201 -13.14 -23.22 18.93
CA GLN A 201 -13.06 -24.49 19.64
C GLN A 201 -12.91 -25.69 18.69
N ALA A 202 -13.57 -25.64 17.52
CA ALA A 202 -13.42 -26.64 16.48
C ALA A 202 -11.99 -26.66 15.91
N ALA A 203 -11.37 -25.48 15.72
CA ALA A 203 -10.00 -25.36 15.22
C ALA A 203 -8.90 -25.74 16.24
N ARG A 204 -9.25 -25.98 17.52
CA ARG A 204 -8.33 -26.43 18.58
C ARG A 204 -8.22 -27.96 18.68
N LYS A 205 -9.10 -28.71 18.00
CA LYS A 205 -9.08 -30.19 17.95
C LYS A 205 -8.30 -30.68 16.73
#